data_AF-A0A923YXN1-F1
#
_entry.id   AF-A0A923YXN1-F1
#
_cell.length_a   1.000
_cell.length_b   1.000
_cell.length_c   1.000
_cell.angle_alpha   90.00
_cell.angle_beta   90.00
_cell.angle_gamma   90.00
#
_symmetry.space_group_name_H-M   'P 1'
#
loop_
_entity.id
_entity.type
_entity.pdbx_description
1 polymer ?
#
loop_
_entity_poly.entity_id
_entity_poly.type
_entity_poly.pdbx_seq_one_letter_code
_entity_poly.pdbx_strand_id
1 'polypeptide(L)'
;MAGVIIAGFSTQLAMGRSTFASPPLVHAHAIVFMGWLAIYVLQNVFVATDRITLHRRLGWIASGWMVLMVVLGCLVTVAMVRRGQVPFFFRPLHFMLFDPISLFAFAGLTIAAVVLRKRTDWHRRLHFCGMAMLLGPGFGRLLPLPLLAPFAWEATFAASMIFPLVAVAADRRRYGYV
;
A
#
# COMPACT_ATOMS: atom_id res chain seq x y z
N MET A 1 -9.39 -3.21 -0.33
CA MET A 1 -7.98 -2.81 -0.08
C MET A 1 -7.75 -2.51 1.39
N ALA A 2 -8.41 -1.50 1.97
CA ALA A 2 -8.23 -1.19 3.41
C ALA A 2 -8.53 -2.38 4.33
N GLY A 3 -9.60 -3.14 4.05
CA GLY A 3 -9.89 -4.37 4.80
C GLY A 3 -8.75 -5.41 4.79
N VAL A 4 -7.98 -5.53 3.68
CA VAL A 4 -6.84 -6.47 3.61
C VAL A 4 -5.73 -6.04 4.56
N ILE A 5 -5.41 -4.75 4.58
CA ILE A 5 -4.38 -4.21 5.48
C ILE A 5 -4.84 -4.36 6.93
N ILE A 6 -6.05 -3.90 7.26
CA ILE A 6 -6.58 -3.97 8.63
C ILE A 6 -6.63 -5.43 9.11
N ALA A 7 -7.22 -6.33 8.32
CA ALA A 7 -7.30 -7.74 8.66
C ALA A 7 -5.90 -8.35 8.88
N GLY A 8 -4.95 -8.12 7.97
CA GLY A 8 -3.60 -8.67 8.09
C GLY A 8 -2.91 -8.24 9.38
N PHE A 9 -2.93 -6.94 9.72
CA PHE A 9 -2.29 -6.45 10.94
C PHE A 9 -3.05 -6.88 12.20
N SER A 10 -4.38 -6.81 12.21
CA SER A 10 -5.20 -7.22 13.35
C SER A 10 -5.08 -8.70 13.65
N THR A 11 -5.07 -9.57 12.63
CA THR A 11 -4.87 -11.02 12.81
C THR A 11 -3.52 -11.32 13.45
N GLN A 12 -2.44 -10.69 12.98
CA GLN A 12 -1.11 -10.95 13.54
C GLN A 12 -0.95 -10.43 14.98
N LEU A 13 -1.61 -9.32 15.31
CA LEU A 13 -1.70 -8.83 16.69
C LEU A 13 -2.50 -9.79 17.58
N ALA A 14 -3.67 -10.23 17.14
CA ALA A 14 -4.53 -11.16 17.88
C ALA A 14 -3.87 -12.52 18.09
N MET A 15 -3.03 -12.98 17.16
CA MET A 15 -2.24 -14.21 17.27
C MET A 15 -0.96 -14.05 18.12
N GLY A 16 -0.70 -12.88 18.70
CA GLY A 16 0.49 -12.63 19.53
C GLY A 16 1.82 -12.58 18.75
N ARG A 17 1.77 -12.49 17.42
CA ARG A 17 2.95 -12.44 16.54
C ARG A 17 3.44 -11.02 16.28
N SER A 18 2.63 -10.02 16.65
CA SER A 18 2.99 -8.59 16.61
C SER A 18 2.89 -7.99 18.01
N THR A 19 3.76 -7.03 18.31
CA THR A 19 3.82 -6.35 19.61
C THR A 19 4.10 -4.87 19.45
N PHE A 20 3.58 -4.07 20.38
CA PHE A 20 3.91 -2.65 20.50
C PHE A 20 5.29 -2.41 21.13
N ALA A 21 5.99 -3.44 21.61
CA ALA A 21 7.39 -3.36 22.01
C ALA A 21 8.32 -3.31 20.79
N SER A 22 8.07 -2.37 19.88
CA SER A 22 8.83 -2.18 18.64
C SER A 22 9.69 -0.91 18.71
N PRO A 23 10.78 -0.82 17.94
CA PRO A 23 11.60 0.39 17.88
C PRO A 23 10.78 1.62 17.41
N PRO A 24 11.10 2.85 17.86
CA PRO A 24 10.36 4.06 17.46
C PRO A 24 10.20 4.25 15.95
N LEU A 25 11.21 3.85 15.18
CA LEU A 25 11.17 3.88 13.70
C LEU A 25 10.00 3.06 13.13
N VAL A 26 9.70 1.89 13.71
CA VAL A 26 8.59 1.03 13.28
C VAL A 26 7.25 1.67 13.61
N HIS A 27 7.13 2.33 14.77
CA HIS A 27 5.93 3.09 15.12
C HIS A 27 5.71 4.28 14.19
N ALA A 28 6.75 5.06 13.89
CA ALA A 28 6.67 6.17 12.94
C ALA A 28 6.22 5.70 11.55
N HIS A 29 6.82 4.62 11.05
CA HIS A 29 6.39 3.98 9.81
C HIS A 29 4.93 3.52 9.86
N ALA A 30 4.52 2.82 10.92
CA ALA A 30 3.15 2.35 11.07
C ALA A 30 2.14 3.50 11.08
N ILE A 31 2.40 4.58 11.83
CA ILE A 31 1.55 5.77 11.89
C ILE A 31 1.42 6.41 10.50
N VAL A 32 2.53 6.57 9.78
CA VAL A 32 2.53 7.22 8.47
C VAL A 32 1.79 6.38 7.42
N PHE A 33 1.99 5.07 7.40
CA PHE A 33 1.33 4.19 6.42
C PHE A 33 -0.14 3.92 6.76
N MET A 34 -0.51 3.78 8.03
CA MET A 34 -1.92 3.71 8.44
C MET A 34 -2.63 5.06 8.27
N GLY A 35 -1.92 6.16 8.48
CA GLY A 35 -2.39 7.50 8.14
C GLY A 35 -2.69 7.65 6.65
N TRP A 36 -1.81 7.14 5.78
CA TRP A 36 -2.09 7.09 4.34
C TRP A 36 -3.33 6.26 4.01
N LEU A 37 -3.53 5.12 4.68
CA LEU A 37 -4.73 4.30 4.48
C LEU A 37 -6.00 5.08 4.84
N ALA A 38 -5.99 5.80 5.96
CA ALA A 38 -7.08 6.67 6.37
C ALA A 38 -7.32 7.79 5.35
N ILE A 39 -6.25 8.45 4.87
CA ILE A 39 -6.34 9.45 3.80
C ILE A 39 -7.01 8.84 2.56
N TYR A 40 -6.55 7.69 2.07
CA TYR A 40 -7.10 7.02 0.89
C TYR A 40 -8.59 6.72 1.03
N VAL A 41 -9.03 6.22 2.20
CA VAL A 41 -10.45 5.96 2.47
C VAL A 41 -11.24 7.27 2.51
N LEU A 42 -10.75 8.29 3.23
CA LEU A 42 -11.40 9.59 3.32
C LEU A 42 -11.54 10.28 1.96
N GLN A 43 -10.54 10.15 1.08
CA GLN A 43 -10.61 10.70 -0.29
C GLN A 43 -11.79 10.11 -1.06
N ASN A 44 -12.05 8.81 -0.93
CA ASN A 44 -13.20 8.15 -1.55
C ASN A 44 -14.52 8.56 -0.89
N VAL A 45 -14.56 8.64 0.45
CA VAL A 45 -15.75 9.09 1.19
C VAL A 45 -16.13 10.51 0.80
N PHE A 46 -15.17 11.42 0.69
CA PHE A 46 -15.43 12.81 0.30
C PHE A 46 -15.98 12.92 -1.12
N VAL A 47 -15.52 12.10 -2.07
CA VAL A 47 -16.11 12.07 -3.41
C VAL A 47 -17.53 11.48 -3.36
N ALA A 48 -17.75 10.39 -2.63
CA ALA A 48 -19.05 9.74 -2.52
C ALA A 48 -20.11 10.58 -1.78
N THR A 49 -19.67 11.51 -0.93
CA THR A 49 -20.54 12.43 -0.16
C THR A 49 -20.56 13.86 -0.70
N ASP A 50 -20.05 14.06 -1.92
CA ASP A 50 -19.97 15.36 -2.61
C ASP A 50 -19.22 16.47 -1.84
N ARG A 51 -18.28 16.10 -0.98
CA ARG A 51 -17.43 17.01 -0.19
C ARG A 51 -16.12 17.33 -0.91
N ILE A 52 -16.22 17.79 -2.15
CA ILE A 52 -15.07 17.99 -3.05
C ILE A 52 -14.03 18.99 -2.50
N THR A 53 -14.46 20.00 -1.74
CA THR A 53 -13.54 20.95 -1.09
C THR A 53 -12.62 20.24 -0.09
N LEU A 54 -13.13 19.29 0.69
CA LEU A 54 -12.33 18.49 1.62
C LEU A 54 -11.40 17.53 0.89
N HIS A 55 -11.88 16.89 -0.19
CA HIS A 55 -11.07 16.04 -1.07
C HIS A 55 -9.82 16.80 -1.57
N ARG A 56 -10.01 18.03 -2.10
CA ARG A 56 -8.91 18.86 -2.60
C ARG A 56 -7.93 19.28 -1.49
N ARG A 57 -8.44 19.73 -0.34
CA ARG A 57 -7.59 20.14 0.80
C ARG A 57 -6.76 18.98 1.32
N LEU A 58 -7.40 17.84 1.60
CA LEU A 58 -6.72 16.64 2.04
C LEU A 58 -5.78 16.09 0.96
N GLY A 59 -6.08 16.30 -0.33
CA GLY A 59 -5.24 15.85 -1.45
C GLY A 59 -3.88 16.55 -1.50
N TRP A 60 -3.83 17.84 -1.15
CA TRP A 60 -2.57 18.56 -1.01
C TRP A 60 -1.75 18.08 0.20
N ILE A 61 -2.42 17.82 1.33
CA ILE A 61 -1.77 17.22 2.50
C ILE A 61 -1.20 15.84 2.12
N ALA A 62 -1.99 15.01 1.41
CA ALA A 62 -1.58 13.69 0.95
C ALA A 62 -0.34 13.76 0.03
N SER A 63 -0.28 14.73 -0.88
CA SER A 63 0.88 14.92 -1.76
C SER A 63 2.17 15.13 -0.96
N GLY A 64 2.13 15.92 0.11
CA GLY A 64 3.27 16.09 1.03
C GLY A 64 3.54 14.85 1.89
N TRP A 65 2.47 14.18 2.35
CA TRP A 65 2.54 12.97 3.18
C TRP A 65 3.33 11.84 2.51
N MET A 66 3.25 11.76 1.18
CA MET A 66 3.98 10.76 0.39
C MET A 66 5.49 10.83 0.57
N VAL A 67 6.06 12.02 0.83
CA VAL A 67 7.49 12.17 1.12
C VAL A 67 7.88 11.40 2.39
N LEU A 68 7.05 11.50 3.44
CA LEU A 68 7.25 10.75 4.67
C LEU A 68 7.17 9.25 4.43
N MET A 69 6.24 8.80 3.59
CA MET A 69 6.11 7.38 3.24
C MET A 69 7.36 6.86 2.56
N VAL A 70 7.87 7.57 1.56
CA VAL A 70 9.09 7.19 0.82
C VAL A 70 10.29 7.09 1.76
N VAL A 71 10.51 8.12 2.58
CA VAL A 71 11.64 8.15 3.52
C VAL A 71 11.53 7.04 4.56
N LEU A 72 10.40 6.92 5.26
CA LEU A 72 10.23 5.93 6.32
C LEU A 72 10.16 4.50 5.80
N GLY A 73 9.59 4.28 4.62
CA GLY A 73 9.60 2.96 3.97
C GLY A 73 11.03 2.49 3.71
N CYS A 74 11.84 3.31 3.04
CA CYS A 74 13.25 2.99 2.78
C CYS A 74 14.05 2.78 4.08
N LEU A 75 13.87 3.65 5.09
CA LEU A 75 14.56 3.51 6.37
C LEU A 75 14.21 2.21 7.10
N VAL A 76 12.93 1.84 7.16
CA VAL A 76 12.50 0.58 7.79
C VAL A 76 13.03 -0.62 7.02
N THR A 77 12.97 -0.63 5.68
CA THR A 77 13.50 -1.73 4.88
C THR A 77 15.00 -1.93 5.17
N VAL A 78 15.81 -0.87 5.12
CA VAL A 78 17.25 -0.95 5.42
C VAL A 78 17.50 -1.41 6.85
N ALA A 79 16.75 -0.88 7.83
CA ALA A 79 16.90 -1.24 9.24
C ALA A 79 16.57 -2.72 9.49
N MET A 80 15.49 -3.25 8.88
CA MET A 80 15.11 -4.66 9.00
C MET A 80 16.16 -5.59 8.40
N VAL A 81 16.68 -5.27 7.22
CA VAL A 81 17.75 -6.04 6.56
C VAL A 81 19.02 -6.06 7.41
N ARG A 82 19.47 -4.88 7.90
CA ARG A 82 20.68 -4.78 8.74
C ARG A 82 20.57 -5.54 10.06
N ARG A 83 19.37 -5.64 10.63
CA ARG A 83 19.11 -6.34 11.90
C ARG A 83 18.82 -7.83 11.72
N GLY A 84 18.80 -8.34 10.49
CA GLY A 84 18.39 -9.72 10.22
C GLY A 84 16.92 -10.01 10.57
N GLN A 85 16.08 -8.98 10.55
CA GLN A 85 14.66 -9.05 10.95
C GLN A 85 13.70 -9.15 9.74
N VAL A 86 14.23 -9.39 8.54
CA VAL A 86 13.40 -9.72 7.37
C VAL A 86 12.64 -11.00 7.68
N PRO A 87 11.32 -11.09 7.40
CA PRO A 87 10.57 -12.32 7.62
C PRO A 87 11.24 -13.49 6.91
N PHE A 88 11.45 -14.61 7.62
CA PHE A 88 12.28 -15.74 7.19
C PHE A 88 11.87 -16.38 5.85
N PHE A 89 10.63 -16.18 5.41
CA PHE A 89 10.10 -16.64 4.13
C PHE A 89 10.41 -15.70 2.95
N PHE A 90 11.03 -14.54 3.20
CA PHE A 90 11.58 -13.66 2.18
C PHE A 90 13.11 -13.69 2.17
N ARG A 91 13.69 -13.58 0.97
CA ARG A 91 15.15 -13.38 0.84
C ARG A 91 15.49 -11.93 1.18
N PRO A 92 16.52 -11.65 2.01
CA PRO A 92 16.88 -10.28 2.39
C PRO A 92 17.15 -9.36 1.20
N LEU A 93 17.81 -9.86 0.15
CA LEU A 93 18.05 -9.09 -1.08
C LEU A 93 16.76 -8.77 -1.85
N HIS A 94 15.83 -9.72 -1.95
CA HIS A 94 14.53 -9.46 -2.57
C HIS A 94 13.76 -8.40 -1.80
N PHE A 95 13.73 -8.51 -0.46
CA PHE A 95 13.08 -7.54 0.40
C PHE A 95 13.70 -6.14 0.27
N MET A 96 15.03 -6.06 0.27
CA MET A 96 15.78 -4.80 0.13
C MET A 96 15.51 -4.10 -1.21
N LEU A 97 15.31 -4.86 -2.29
CA LEU A 97 15.10 -4.32 -3.63
C LEU A 97 13.62 -4.01 -3.89
N PHE A 98 12.74 -4.97 -3.65
CA PHE A 98 11.37 -4.87 -4.11
C PHE A 98 10.46 -4.00 -3.22
N ASP A 99 10.74 -3.88 -1.93
CA ASP A 99 9.98 -2.97 -1.06
C ASP A 99 10.13 -1.51 -1.52
N PRO A 100 11.36 -0.98 -1.72
CA PRO A 100 11.55 0.36 -2.26
C PRO A 100 11.01 0.50 -3.69
N ILE A 101 11.19 -0.49 -4.57
CA ILE A 101 10.63 -0.43 -5.94
C ILE A 101 9.10 -0.29 -5.90
N SER A 102 8.42 -1.07 -5.07
CA SER A 102 6.95 -1.00 -4.93
C SER A 102 6.52 0.37 -4.40
N LEU A 103 7.28 0.93 -3.45
CA LEU A 103 7.05 2.25 -2.88
C LEU A 103 7.28 3.38 -3.89
N PHE A 104 8.34 3.29 -4.71
CA PHE A 104 8.60 4.26 -5.78
C PHE A 104 7.59 4.14 -6.92
N ALA A 105 7.13 2.93 -7.25
CA ALA A 105 6.06 2.72 -8.22
C ALA A 105 4.74 3.33 -7.72
N PHE A 106 4.40 3.11 -6.44
CA PHE A 106 3.28 3.77 -5.78
C PHE A 106 3.40 5.30 -5.87
N ALA A 107 4.58 5.85 -5.56
CA ALA A 107 4.79 7.29 -5.59
C ALA A 107 4.65 7.84 -7.02
N GLY A 108 5.25 7.18 -8.01
CA GLY A 108 5.15 7.56 -9.43
C GLY A 108 3.71 7.53 -9.94
N LEU A 109 2.94 6.46 -9.63
CA LEU A 109 1.53 6.37 -9.99
C LEU A 109 0.68 7.45 -9.30
N THR A 110 0.97 7.74 -8.04
CA THR A 110 0.28 8.79 -7.27
C THR A 110 0.60 10.19 -7.82
N ILE A 111 1.85 10.48 -8.16
CA ILE A 111 2.25 11.72 -8.83
C ILE A 111 1.53 11.85 -10.17
N ALA A 112 1.54 10.80 -10.99
CA ALA A 112 0.84 10.79 -12.28
C ALA A 112 -0.67 11.04 -12.09
N ALA A 113 -1.29 10.45 -11.06
CA ALA A 113 -2.68 10.69 -10.73
C ALA A 113 -2.97 12.16 -10.38
N VAL A 114 -2.08 12.81 -9.62
CA VAL A 114 -2.21 14.23 -9.23
C VAL A 114 -1.96 15.17 -10.43
N VAL A 115 -1.00 14.84 -11.30
CA VAL A 115 -0.76 15.57 -12.55
C VAL A 115 -1.98 15.50 -13.44
N LEU A 116 -2.56 14.31 -13.60
CA LEU A 116 -3.75 14.04 -14.40
C LEU A 116 -5.07 14.31 -13.64
N ARG A 117 -5.08 15.08 -12.55
CA ARG A 117 -6.29 15.38 -11.74
C ARG A 117 -7.46 15.99 -12.52
N LYS A 118 -7.21 16.60 -13.67
CA LYS A 118 -8.27 17.13 -14.56
C LYS A 118 -8.91 16.04 -15.44
N ARG A 119 -8.24 14.90 -15.64
CA ARG A 119 -8.73 13.69 -16.29
C ARG A 119 -9.14 12.69 -15.22
N THR A 120 -10.36 12.84 -14.73
CA THR A 120 -10.86 12.15 -13.51
C THR A 120 -10.89 10.63 -13.66
N ASP A 121 -11.02 10.13 -14.89
CA ASP A 121 -10.87 8.74 -15.29
C ASP A 121 -9.48 8.19 -14.99
N TRP A 122 -8.42 8.89 -15.41
CA TRP A 122 -7.03 8.52 -15.13
C TRP A 122 -6.66 8.73 -13.68
N HIS A 123 -7.10 9.85 -13.08
CA HIS A 123 -6.84 10.18 -11.68
C HIS A 123 -7.25 9.04 -10.74
N ARG A 124 -8.48 8.54 -10.85
CA ARG A 124 -8.98 7.45 -9.99
C ARG A 124 -8.28 6.12 -10.26
N ARG A 125 -8.01 5.79 -11.54
CA ARG A 125 -7.39 4.52 -11.94
C ARG A 125 -5.95 4.44 -11.43
N LEU A 126 -5.19 5.51 -11.59
CA LEU A 126 -3.81 5.59 -11.13
C LEU A 126 -3.70 5.53 -9.60
N HIS A 127 -4.56 6.24 -8.87
CA HIS A 127 -4.61 6.10 -7.40
C HIS A 127 -5.01 4.69 -6.95
N PHE A 128 -5.94 4.04 -7.67
CA PHE A 128 -6.33 2.66 -7.37
C PHE A 128 -5.16 1.68 -7.59
N CYS A 129 -4.45 1.79 -8.71
CA CYS A 129 -3.25 0.99 -8.97
C CYS A 129 -2.11 1.29 -7.98
N GLY A 130 -1.90 2.57 -7.65
CA GLY A 130 -0.92 2.98 -6.64
C GLY A 130 -1.20 2.33 -5.29
N MET A 131 -2.46 2.37 -4.83
CA MET A 131 -2.85 1.71 -3.59
C MET A 131 -2.63 0.19 -3.63
N ALA A 132 -2.73 -0.45 -4.80
CA ALA A 132 -2.52 -1.89 -4.95
C ALA A 132 -1.06 -2.28 -4.71
N MET A 133 -0.11 -1.41 -5.07
CA MET A 133 1.32 -1.60 -4.78
C MET A 133 1.63 -1.66 -3.27
N LEU A 134 0.77 -1.08 -2.44
CA LEU A 134 0.96 -1.04 -0.98
C LEU A 134 0.31 -2.22 -0.24
N LEU A 135 -0.30 -3.18 -0.95
CA LEU A 135 -1.00 -4.30 -0.32
C LEU A 135 -0.09 -5.43 0.15
N GLY A 136 1.18 -5.44 -0.29
CA GLY A 136 2.14 -6.50 0.04
C GLY A 136 2.19 -6.85 1.53
N PRO A 137 2.40 -5.87 2.43
CA PRO A 137 2.40 -6.12 3.87
C PRO A 137 1.07 -6.66 4.43
N GLY A 138 -0.07 -6.30 3.84
CA GLY A 138 -1.38 -6.82 4.27
C GLY A 138 -1.52 -8.30 3.89
N PHE A 139 -1.27 -8.63 2.62
CA PHE A 139 -1.34 -10.02 2.14
C PHE A 139 -0.27 -10.90 2.77
N GLY A 140 0.95 -10.41 2.97
CA GLY A 140 1.99 -11.20 3.60
C GLY A 140 1.73 -11.56 5.07
N ARG A 141 0.70 -10.95 5.67
CA ARG A 141 0.19 -11.30 7.00
C ARG A 141 -1.03 -12.21 6.97
N LEU A 142 -1.74 -12.30 5.84
CA LEU A 142 -2.95 -13.12 5.69
C LEU A 142 -2.69 -14.46 5.00
N LEU A 143 -1.79 -14.46 4.02
CA LEU A 143 -1.45 -15.66 3.26
C LEU A 143 -0.49 -16.56 4.07
N PRO A 144 -0.53 -17.88 3.86
CA PRO A 144 0.39 -18.83 4.49
C PRO A 144 1.78 -18.79 3.81
N LEU A 145 2.41 -17.61 3.76
CA LEU A 145 3.68 -17.39 3.06
C LEU A 145 4.83 -18.35 3.44
N PRO A 146 4.96 -18.84 4.69
CA PRO A 146 5.95 -19.85 5.02
C PRO A 146 5.84 -21.12 4.17
N LEU A 147 4.62 -21.54 3.81
CA LEU A 147 4.37 -22.70 2.96
C LEU A 147 4.62 -22.43 1.47
N LEU A 148 4.76 -21.16 1.09
CA LEU A 148 4.94 -20.72 -0.29
C LEU A 148 6.38 -20.31 -0.59
N ALA A 149 7.31 -20.44 0.36
CA ALA A 149 8.72 -20.21 0.12
C ALA A 149 9.28 -21.19 -0.95
N PRO A 150 10.11 -20.75 -1.90
CA PRO A 150 10.71 -19.41 -2.01
C PRO A 150 9.86 -18.36 -2.75
N PHE A 151 8.66 -18.70 -3.21
CA PHE A 151 7.77 -17.88 -4.04
C PHE A 151 6.84 -16.95 -3.25
N ALA A 152 7.18 -16.62 -2.00
CA ALA A 152 6.33 -15.80 -1.13
C ALA A 152 6.09 -14.40 -1.70
N TRP A 153 7.07 -13.85 -2.42
CA TRP A 153 6.97 -12.54 -3.07
C TRP A 153 5.96 -12.59 -4.23
N GLU A 154 6.11 -13.57 -5.12
CA GLU A 154 5.28 -13.80 -6.29
C GLU A 154 3.83 -14.07 -5.88
N ALA A 155 3.60 -14.87 -4.83
CA ALA A 155 2.27 -15.12 -4.28
C ALA A 155 1.62 -13.82 -3.76
N THR A 156 2.37 -13.00 -3.04
CA THR A 156 1.90 -11.72 -2.51
C THR A 156 1.61 -10.71 -3.62
N PHE A 157 2.45 -10.67 -4.65
CA PHE A 157 2.26 -9.85 -5.84
C PHE A 157 1.01 -10.29 -6.60
N ALA A 158 0.84 -11.59 -6.86
CA ALA A 158 -0.33 -12.14 -7.54
C ALA A 158 -1.63 -11.82 -6.80
N ALA A 159 -1.64 -11.96 -5.46
CA ALA A 159 -2.79 -11.57 -4.64
C ALA A 159 -3.09 -10.06 -4.72
N SER A 160 -2.06 -9.22 -4.77
CA SER A 160 -2.21 -7.77 -4.95
C SER A 160 -2.78 -7.40 -6.31
N MET A 161 -2.46 -8.17 -7.36
CA MET A 161 -2.97 -7.97 -8.74
C MET A 161 -4.45 -8.27 -8.91
N ILE A 162 -5.09 -8.99 -7.97
CA ILE A 162 -6.54 -9.21 -7.97
C ILE A 162 -7.28 -7.86 -8.04
N PHE A 163 -6.81 -6.84 -7.32
CA PHE A 163 -7.49 -5.54 -7.29
C PHE A 163 -7.47 -4.83 -8.65
N PRO A 164 -6.30 -4.54 -9.28
CA PRO A 164 -6.27 -3.98 -10.63
C PRO A 164 -7.01 -4.81 -11.67
N LEU A 165 -6.95 -6.15 -11.61
CA LEU A 165 -7.66 -7.02 -12.55
C LEU A 165 -9.19 -6.90 -12.40
N VAL A 166 -9.69 -6.84 -11.17
CA VAL A 166 -11.10 -6.57 -10.90
C VAL A 166 -11.50 -5.18 -11.41
N ALA A 167 -10.65 -4.16 -11.22
CA ALA A 167 -10.90 -2.82 -11.76
C ALA A 167 -10.97 -2.82 -13.29
N VAL A 168 -10.06 -3.50 -13.98
CA VAL A 168 -10.08 -3.68 -15.44
C VAL A 168 -11.38 -4.37 -15.90
N ALA A 169 -11.80 -5.43 -15.21
CA ALA A 169 -13.05 -6.12 -15.52
C ALA A 169 -14.28 -5.20 -15.31
N ALA A 170 -14.29 -4.42 -14.23
CA ALA A 170 -15.34 -3.45 -13.94
C ALA A 170 -15.40 -2.33 -14.98
N ASP A 171 -14.25 -1.80 -15.39
CA ASP A 171 -14.16 -0.76 -16.42
C ASP A 171 -14.66 -1.28 -17.78
N ARG A 172 -14.24 -2.47 -18.21
CA ARG A 172 -14.77 -3.10 -19.43
C ARG A 172 -16.28 -3.26 -19.42
N ARG A 173 -16.85 -3.70 -18.28
CA ARG A 173 -18.30 -3.86 -18.12
C ARG A 173 -19.04 -2.53 -18.18
N ARG A 174 -18.44 -1.46 -17.65
CA ARG A 174 -19.10 -0.14 -17.55
C ARG A 174 -18.96 0.70 -18.81
N TYR A 175 -17.84 0.63 -19.50
CA TYR A 175 -17.49 1.53 -20.61
C TYR A 175 -17.31 0.81 -21.96
N GLY A 176 -17.25 -0.53 -21.98
CA GLY A 176 -16.98 -1.30 -23.20
C GLY A 176 -15.51 -1.34 -23.62
N TYR A 177 -14.64 -0.57 -22.96
CA TYR A 177 -13.19 -0.53 -23.16
C TYR A 177 -12.47 -0.34 -21.82
N VAL A 178 -11.14 -0.46 -21.85
CA VAL A 178 -10.26 -0.18 -20.69
C VAL A 178 -9.69 1.21 -20.86
#